data_AF-W1Y5R9-F1
#
_entry.id   AF-W1Y5R9-F1
#
_cell.length_a   1.000
_cell.length_b   1.000
_cell.length_c   1.000
_cell.angle_alpha   90.00
_cell.angle_beta   90.00
_cell.angle_gamma   90.00
#
_symmetry.space_group_name_H-M   'P 1'
#
loop_
_entity.id
_entity.type
_entity.pdbx_description
1 polymer ?
#
loop_
_entity_poly.entity_id
_entity_poly.type
_entity_poly.pdbx_seq_one_letter_code
_entity_poly.pdbx_strand_id
1 'polypeptide(L)' 'KESEYNLDNLYDAFLKLADKKGQVFDYDLEALAFIGKQQEEPEHFRLDYFSVQSGSNDIATAAVKLACGEEVKAE' A
#
# COMPACT_ATOMS: atom_id res chain seq x y z
N LYS A 1 -11.05 -7.08 -20.98
CA LYS A 1 -9.60 -7.41 -20.88
C LYS A 1 -8.66 -6.28 -21.29
N GLU A 2 -9.13 -5.18 -21.92
CA GLU A 2 -8.32 -3.95 -22.10
C GLU A 2 -8.70 -2.82 -21.12
N SER A 3 -9.81 -2.93 -20.39
CA SER A 3 -10.36 -1.87 -19.53
C SER A 3 -9.82 -1.85 -18.09
N GLU A 4 -8.89 -2.74 -17.73
CA GLU A 4 -8.31 -2.86 -16.37
C GLU A 4 -6.98 -2.12 -16.20
N TYR A 5 -6.55 -1.38 -17.22
CA TYR A 5 -5.38 -0.51 -17.12
C TYR A 5 -5.79 0.88 -17.56
N ASN A 6 -5.80 1.80 -16.60
CA ASN A 6 -6.04 3.22 -16.87
C ASN A 6 -4.77 3.81 -17.52
N LEU A 7 -4.67 3.68 -18.85
CA LEU A 7 -3.54 4.17 -19.63
C LEU A 7 -3.35 5.68 -19.53
N ASP A 8 -4.45 6.43 -19.36
CA ASP A 8 -4.40 7.88 -19.19
C ASP A 8 -3.67 8.26 -17.88
N ASN A 9 -4.02 7.60 -16.77
CA ASN A 9 -3.35 7.79 -15.48
C ASN A 9 -1.86 7.38 -15.54
N LEU A 10 -1.56 6.28 -16.25
CA LEU A 10 -0.19 5.82 -16.44
C LEU A 10 0.63 6.83 -17.25
N TYR A 11 0.03 7.41 -18.29
CA TYR A 11 0.67 8.43 -19.12
C TYR A 11 0.96 9.71 -18.34
N ASP A 12 0.01 10.17 -17.51
CA ASP A 12 0.20 11.33 -16.64
C ASP A 12 1.31 11.10 -15.60
N ALA A 13 1.37 9.90 -15.02
CA ALA A 13 2.41 9.54 -14.06
C ALA A 13 3.78 9.41 -14.73
N PHE A 14 3.82 8.88 -15.95
CA PHE A 14 5.01 8.84 -16.80
C PHE A 14 5.53 10.25 -17.09
N LEU A 15 4.66 11.18 -17.50
CA LEU A 15 5.04 12.55 -17.82
C LEU A 15 5.70 13.24 -16.61
N LYS A 16 5.08 13.12 -15.43
CA LYS A 16 5.63 13.64 -14.16
C LYS A 16 6.97 13.02 -13.80
N LEU A 17 7.15 11.73 -14.04
CA LEU A 17 8.40 11.04 -13.77
C LEU A 17 9.50 11.48 -14.75
N ALA A 18 9.15 11.63 -16.02
CA ALA A 18 10.05 12.10 -17.07
C ALA A 18 10.53 13.54 -16.79
N ASP A 19 9.63 14.43 -16.38
CA ASP A 19 9.97 15.80 -16.00
C ASP A 19 10.96 15.86 -14.83
N LYS A 20 10.88 14.90 -13.90
CA LYS A 20 11.74 14.85 -12.72
C LYS A 20 13.09 14.15 -12.98
N LYS A 21 13.10 13.10 -13.80
CA LYS A 21 14.25 12.19 -13.98
C LYS A 21 15.00 12.43 -15.28
N GLY A 22 14.37 13.06 -16.28
CA GLY A 22 14.93 13.38 -17.61
C GLY A 22 15.07 12.18 -18.55
N GLN A 23 15.28 10.97 -18.01
CA GLN A 23 15.20 9.70 -18.72
C GLN A 23 14.39 8.70 -17.91
N VAL A 24 13.47 8.02 -18.58
CA VAL A 24 12.62 6.97 -18.04
C VAL A 24 12.97 5.67 -18.74
N PHE A 25 13.18 4.60 -17.97
CA PHE A 25 13.50 3.27 -18.50
C PHE A 25 12.29 2.34 -18.40
N ASP A 26 12.35 1.19 -19.09
CA ASP A 26 11.26 0.21 -19.08
C ASP A 26 10.86 -0.22 -17.65
N TYR A 27 11.82 -0.37 -16.74
CA TYR A 27 11.56 -0.68 -15.32
C TYR A 27 10.74 0.41 -14.59
N ASP A 28 10.91 1.68 -14.96
CA ASP A 28 10.13 2.77 -14.37
C ASP A 28 8.66 2.69 -14.80
N LEU A 29 8.40 2.28 -16.05
CA LEU A 29 7.05 2.06 -16.58
C LEU A 29 6.35 0.87 -15.89
N GLU A 30 7.08 -0.22 -15.69
CA GLU A 30 6.57 -1.39 -14.95
C GLU A 30 6.15 -0.99 -13.52
N ALA A 31 7.01 -0.25 -12.81
CA ALA A 31 6.69 0.23 -11.47
C ALA A 31 5.44 1.12 -11.45
N LEU A 32 5.32 2.06 -12.39
CA LEU A 32 4.16 2.94 -12.49
C LEU A 32 2.86 2.16 -12.79
N ALA A 33 2.93 1.12 -13.63
CA ALA A 33 1.78 0.28 -13.95
C ALA A 33 1.30 -0.57 -12.76
N PHE A 34 2.22 -1.00 -11.89
CA PHE A 34 1.87 -1.77 -10.68
C PHE A 34 1.35 -0.89 -9.54
N ILE A 35 1.86 0.33 -9.37
CA ILE A 35 1.40 1.26 -8.33
C ILE A 35 -0.07 1.63 -8.54
N GLY A 36 -0.48 1.88 -9.79
CA GLY A 36 -1.88 2.18 -10.11
C GLY A 36 -2.83 1.02 -9.76
N LYS A 37 -2.38 -0.23 -9.96
CA LYS A 37 -3.17 -1.43 -9.65
C LYS A 37 -3.29 -1.73 -8.16
N GLN A 38 -2.27 -1.39 -7.38
CA GLN A 38 -2.28 -1.61 -5.93
C GLN A 38 -3.31 -0.70 -5.22
N GLN A 39 -3.75 0.38 -5.87
CA GLN A 39 -4.74 1.31 -5.35
C GLN A 39 -6.19 0.90 -5.64
N GLU A 40 -6.43 -0.01 -6.59
CA GLU A 40 -7.77 -0.53 -6.93
C GLU A 40 -8.23 -1.65 -6.00
N GLU A 41 -7.30 -2.38 -5.39
CA GLU A 41 -7.61 -3.34 -4.33
C GLU A 41 -7.57 -2.60 -2.99
N PRO A 42 -8.71 -2.40 -2.29
CA PRO A 42 -8.65 -1.88 -0.94
C PRO A 42 -7.76 -2.79 -0.11
N GLU A 43 -6.81 -2.23 0.65
CA GLU A 43 -5.98 -3.00 1.58
C GLU A 43 -6.91 -3.82 2.50
N HIS A 44 -7.10 -5.09 2.16
CA HIS A 44 -8.08 -5.97 2.82
C HIS A 44 -7.72 -6.19 4.29
N PHE A 45 -6.45 -5.96 4.65
CA PHE A 45 -5.95 -6.04 6.01
C PHE A 45 -5.07 -4.82 6.31
N ARG A 46 -5.41 -4.07 7.36
CA ARG A 46 -4.64 -2.92 7.84
C ARG A 46 -4.41 -3.03 9.35
N LEU A 47 -3.18 -2.79 9.79
CA LEU A 47 -2.85 -2.72 11.20
C LEU A 47 -3.21 -1.33 11.75
N ASP A 48 -4.23 -1.27 12.60
CA ASP A 48 -4.72 -0.03 13.22
C ASP A 48 -4.02 0.28 14.55
N TYR A 49 -3.68 -0.76 15.33
CA TYR A 49 -3.04 -0.60 16.63
C TYR A 49 -2.14 -1.78 16.96
N PHE A 50 -0.97 -1.52 17.53
CA PHE A 50 -0.05 -2.54 18.04
C PHE A 50 0.64 -1.97 19.26
N SER A 51 0.47 -2.63 20.41
CA SER A 51 1.11 -2.25 21.66
C SER A 51 1.62 -3.48 22.38
N VAL A 52 2.86 -3.40 22.86
CA VAL A 52 3.48 -4.45 23.64
C VAL A 52 4.05 -3.81 24.89
N GLN A 53 3.65 -4.31 26.04
CA GLN A 53 4.14 -3.89 27.34
C GLN A 53 4.78 -5.09 28.02
N SER A 54 6.07 -4.97 28.33
CA SER A 54 6.86 -6.02 28.95
C SER A 54 7.80 -5.40 29.98
N GLY A 55 7.89 -6.01 31.16
CA GLY A 55 8.73 -5.55 32.27
C GLY A 55 9.17 -6.71 33.14
N SER A 56 10.28 -6.55 33.87
CA SER A 56 10.90 -7.64 34.64
C SER A 56 10.06 -8.16 35.81
N ASN A 57 9.03 -7.42 36.23
CA ASN A 57 8.20 -7.71 37.39
C ASN A 57 6.69 -7.82 37.07
N ASP A 58 6.32 -7.71 35.79
CA ASP A 58 4.93 -7.70 35.32
C ASP A 58 4.73 -8.73 34.20
N ILE A 59 3.48 -9.16 33.99
CA ILE A 59 3.13 -10.08 32.91
C ILE A 59 3.18 -9.32 31.59
N ALA A 60 3.94 -9.84 30.63
CA ALA A 60 4.00 -9.28 29.29
C ALA A 60 2.60 -9.31 28.65
N THR A 61 2.13 -8.16 28.19
CA THR A 61 0.83 -7.99 27.54
C THR A 61 1.05 -7.40 26.16
N ALA A 62 0.47 -8.02 25.14
CA ALA A 62 0.43 -7.50 23.79
C ALA A 62 -1.04 -7.28 23.39
N ALA A 63 -1.30 -6.22 22.64
CA ALA A 63 -2.60 -5.90 22.08
C ALA A 63 -2.44 -5.49 20.61
N VAL A 64 -3.23 -6.09 19.73
CA VAL A 64 -3.19 -5.85 18.29
C VAL A 64 -4.61 -5.56 17.81
N LYS A 65 -4.76 -4.52 16.99
CA LYS A 65 -6.01 -4.19 16.30
C LYS A 65 -5.77 -4.20 14.80
N LEU A 66 -6.51 -5.05 14.10
CA LEU A 66 -6.46 -5.22 12.66
C LEU A 66 -7.83 -4.83 12.08
N ALA A 67 -7.83 -3.94 11.09
CA ALA A 67 -8.98 -3.73 10.23
C ALA A 67 -8.91 -4.76 9.08
N CYS A 68 -9.95 -5.59 8.97
CA CYS A 68 -10.14 -6.59 7.94
C CYS A 68 -11.31 -6.14 7.05
N GLY A 69 -11.05 -5.26 6.07
CA GLY A 69 -12.11 -4.61 5.30
C GLY A 69 -13.01 -3.72 6.18
N GLU A 70 -14.30 -4.05 6.28
CA GLU A 70 -15.27 -3.33 7.12
C GLU A 70 -15.27 -3.78 8.60
N GLU A 71 -14.67 -4.93 8.89
CA GLU A 71 -14.66 -5.50 10.24
C GLU A 71 -13.35 -5.16 10.95
N VAL A 72 -13.43 -4.76 12.23
CA VAL A 72 -12.24 -4.47 13.04
C VAL A 72 -12.11 -5.53 14.13
N LYS A 73 -10.99 -6.28 14.09
CA LYS A 73 -10.64 -7.29 15.09
C LYS A 73 -9.59 -6.74 16.04
N ALA A 74 -9.77 -7.01 17.34
CA ALA A 74 -8.81 -6.65 18.37
C ALA A 74 -8.56 -7.88 19.26
N GLU A 75 -7.29 -8.22 19.47
CA GLU A 75 -6.82 -9.32 20.33
C GLU A 75 -5.71 -8.85 21.27
#